data_AF-A0A090WGS4-F1
#
_entry.id   AF-A0A090WGS4-F1
#
_cell.length_a   1.000
_cell.length_b   1.000
_cell.length_c   1.000
_cell.angle_alpha   90.00
_cell.angle_beta   90.00
_cell.angle_gamma   90.00
#
_symmetry.space_group_name_H-M   'P 1'
#
loop_
_entity.id
_entity.type
_entity.pdbx_description
1 polymer ?
#
loop_
_entity_poly.entity_id
_entity_poly.type
_entity_poly.pdbx_seq_one_letter_code
_entity_poly.pdbx_strand_id
1 'polypeptide(L)'
;MTDNYGPEWFTAASGNQDIKTHKVTNTNELIAAIENANSEDVIVLSEGNYLIDKTIPLSKELTIRGANDKATIQFDALKTGFLMQPKGLLSLENLNILGTPEQDLFNTLDENMSMAYGIHLKNVSVSNFKSVIDASKSSFADEIIVNNSQFKNCENGFLLDKETDDKGDYNVEFLTVTNSTFENISNEVIDFYRGGYDESTIGGVLNLSGNTFMNCGKTDSDEILVNTRGIVNVTFKDNTFKDNHTKLTAVLWGGAKGQQPINNTITNSGEIKVVENIALKLVY
;
A
#
# COMPACT_ATOMS: atom_id res chain seq x y z
N MET A 1 5.59 -37.31 2.99
CA MET A 1 4.35 -37.20 3.78
C MET A 1 3.32 -38.06 3.08
N THR A 2 2.57 -38.90 3.80
CA THR A 2 1.43 -39.64 3.22
C THR A 2 0.23 -38.71 3.27
N ASP A 3 -0.26 -38.28 2.10
CA ASP A 3 -1.44 -37.42 2.01
C ASP A 3 -2.68 -38.26 2.34
N ASN A 4 -3.26 -38.02 3.53
CA ASN A 4 -4.48 -38.68 3.99
C ASN A 4 -5.76 -38.12 3.32
N TYR A 5 -5.62 -37.13 2.43
CA TYR A 5 -6.71 -36.38 1.84
C TYR A 5 -6.36 -35.97 0.40
N GLY A 6 -7.37 -35.88 -0.45
CA GLY A 6 -7.20 -35.55 -1.87
C GLY A 6 -7.09 -36.80 -2.74
N PRO A 7 -7.39 -36.67 -4.05
CA PRO A 7 -7.29 -37.80 -4.96
C PRO A 7 -5.82 -38.13 -5.26
N GLU A 8 -5.47 -39.43 -5.28
CA GLU A 8 -4.10 -39.90 -5.56
C GLU A 8 -3.55 -39.46 -6.92
N TRP A 9 -4.42 -39.09 -7.87
CA TRP A 9 -4.02 -38.64 -9.20
C TRP A 9 -3.67 -37.14 -9.26
N PHE A 10 -3.94 -36.37 -8.21
CA PHE A 10 -3.63 -34.94 -8.18
C PHE A 10 -2.35 -34.69 -7.40
N THR A 11 -1.36 -34.08 -8.06
CA THR A 11 -0.17 -33.57 -7.38
C THR A 11 -0.39 -32.11 -7.04
N ALA A 12 -0.42 -31.79 -5.74
CA ALA A 12 -0.49 -30.41 -5.30
C ALA A 12 0.71 -29.63 -5.84
N ALA A 13 0.48 -28.38 -6.26
CA ALA A 13 1.56 -27.51 -6.69
C ALA A 13 2.51 -27.28 -5.51
N SER A 14 3.76 -27.72 -5.65
CA SER A 14 4.86 -27.20 -4.85
C SER A 14 5.28 -25.87 -5.47
N GLY A 15 5.33 -24.78 -4.68
CA GLY A 15 5.76 -23.44 -5.14
C GLY A 15 7.14 -23.44 -5.82
N ASN A 16 7.69 -22.27 -6.18
CA ASN A 16 8.94 -22.25 -6.95
C ASN A 16 10.09 -22.90 -6.15
N GLN A 17 10.62 -24.01 -6.67
CA GLN A 17 11.73 -24.73 -6.05
C GLN A 17 13.10 -24.22 -6.52
N ASP A 18 13.13 -23.30 -7.49
CA ASP A 18 14.34 -22.78 -8.15
C ASP A 18 14.30 -21.25 -8.18
N ILE A 19 14.24 -20.63 -7.00
CA ILE A 19 14.30 -19.17 -6.83
C ILE A 19 15.66 -18.65 -7.29
N LYS A 20 15.67 -17.73 -8.26
CA LYS A 20 16.88 -17.16 -8.85
C LYS A 20 17.11 -15.73 -8.40
N THR A 21 18.39 -15.37 -8.36
CA THR A 21 18.82 -13.98 -8.19
C THR A 21 19.41 -13.44 -9.49
N HIS A 22 18.81 -12.39 -10.02
CA HIS A 22 19.23 -11.67 -11.23
C HIS A 22 19.94 -10.38 -10.83
N LYS A 23 21.21 -10.20 -11.20
CA LYS A 23 21.92 -8.93 -10.98
C LYS A 23 21.81 -8.08 -12.22
N VAL A 24 21.40 -6.83 -12.05
CA VAL A 24 21.19 -5.89 -13.16
C VAL A 24 21.94 -4.58 -12.90
N THR A 25 22.40 -3.94 -13.96
CA THR A 25 23.26 -2.75 -13.91
C THR A 25 22.71 -1.57 -14.71
N ASN A 26 21.66 -1.79 -15.50
CA ASN A 26 21.01 -0.75 -16.32
C ASN A 26 19.52 -1.05 -16.53
N THR A 27 18.77 -0.06 -17.05
CA THR A 27 17.33 -0.17 -17.31
C THR A 27 16.97 -1.37 -18.17
N ASN A 28 17.67 -1.62 -19.27
CA ASN A 28 17.31 -2.69 -20.20
C ASN A 28 17.40 -4.06 -19.52
N GLU A 29 18.45 -4.28 -18.73
CA GLU A 29 18.60 -5.50 -17.92
C GLU A 29 17.50 -5.61 -16.86
N LEU A 30 17.14 -4.52 -16.18
CA LEU A 30 16.06 -4.52 -15.18
C LEU A 30 14.73 -4.94 -15.82
N ILE A 31 14.35 -4.29 -16.92
CA ILE A 31 13.11 -4.60 -17.63
C ILE A 31 13.09 -6.04 -18.12
N ALA A 32 14.17 -6.49 -18.75
CA ALA A 32 14.28 -7.88 -19.21
C ALA A 32 14.22 -8.88 -18.04
N ALA A 33 14.82 -8.56 -16.89
CA ALA A 33 14.77 -9.40 -15.70
C ALA A 33 13.35 -9.49 -15.13
N ILE A 34 12.60 -8.38 -15.06
CA ILE A 34 11.20 -8.39 -14.60
C ILE A 34 10.32 -9.26 -15.51
N GLU A 35 10.47 -9.09 -16.83
CA GLU A 35 9.69 -9.82 -17.83
C GLU A 35 9.97 -11.34 -17.75
N ASN A 36 11.25 -11.74 -17.65
CA ASN A 36 11.67 -13.14 -17.72
C ASN A 36 11.78 -13.86 -16.37
N ALA A 37 11.71 -13.14 -15.24
CA ALA A 37 11.78 -13.74 -13.91
C ALA A 37 10.66 -14.76 -13.69
N ASN A 38 10.97 -15.85 -12.98
CA ASN A 38 9.95 -16.72 -12.42
C ASN A 38 9.32 -16.07 -11.19
N SER A 39 8.15 -16.58 -10.76
CA SER A 39 7.58 -16.16 -9.48
C SER A 39 8.58 -16.43 -8.34
N GLU A 40 8.62 -15.55 -7.35
CA GLU A 40 9.52 -15.59 -6.19
C GLU A 40 10.99 -15.24 -6.49
N ASP A 41 11.35 -14.95 -7.74
CA ASP A 41 12.72 -14.51 -8.07
C ASP A 41 13.07 -13.14 -7.45
N VAL A 42 14.38 -12.89 -7.34
CA VAL A 42 14.94 -11.66 -6.77
C VAL A 42 15.77 -10.94 -7.84
N ILE A 43 15.50 -9.66 -8.07
CA ILE A 43 16.27 -8.78 -8.94
C ILE A 43 17.05 -7.79 -8.07
N VAL A 44 18.38 -7.83 -8.19
CA VAL A 44 19.31 -6.99 -7.43
C VAL A 44 19.91 -5.93 -8.33
N LEU A 45 19.63 -4.66 -8.02
CA LEU A 45 20.11 -3.50 -8.74
C LEU A 45 21.46 -3.08 -8.16
N SER A 46 22.45 -2.90 -9.04
CA SER A 46 23.66 -2.18 -8.69
C SER A 46 23.34 -0.70 -8.46
N GLU A 47 24.24 0.03 -7.79
CA GLU A 47 24.10 1.48 -7.67
C GLU A 47 23.96 2.11 -9.06
N GLY A 48 23.01 3.03 -9.21
CA GLY A 48 22.74 3.69 -10.48
C GLY A 48 21.32 4.26 -10.55
N ASN A 49 21.05 4.95 -11.67
CA ASN A 49 19.71 5.42 -12.00
C ASN A 49 19.13 4.59 -13.15
N TYR A 50 17.95 4.02 -12.93
CA TYR A 50 17.20 3.19 -13.85
C TYR A 50 15.99 3.99 -14.31
N LEU A 51 16.12 4.66 -15.47
CA LEU A 51 15.04 5.41 -16.09
C LEU A 51 14.05 4.45 -16.74
N ILE A 52 12.77 4.52 -16.38
CA ILE A 52 11.71 3.65 -16.87
C ILE A 52 10.61 4.50 -17.48
N ASP A 53 10.44 4.41 -18.80
CA ASP A 53 9.50 5.21 -19.61
C ASP A 53 8.19 4.47 -19.92
N LYS A 54 7.95 3.33 -19.26
CA LYS A 54 6.77 2.48 -19.46
C LYS A 54 6.20 1.98 -18.13
N THR A 55 4.91 1.71 -18.12
CA THR A 55 4.25 1.00 -17.02
C THR A 55 4.75 -0.44 -16.95
N ILE A 56 5.02 -0.93 -15.74
CA ILE A 56 5.49 -2.29 -15.47
C ILE A 56 4.33 -3.14 -14.95
N PRO A 57 3.82 -4.13 -15.72
CA PRO A 57 2.79 -5.04 -15.24
C PRO A 57 3.37 -6.14 -14.33
N LEU A 58 2.74 -6.37 -13.18
CA LEU A 58 3.16 -7.34 -12.17
C LEU A 58 2.05 -8.39 -11.93
N SER A 59 2.27 -9.61 -12.41
CA SER A 59 1.34 -10.76 -12.31
C SER A 59 1.95 -11.99 -11.65
N LYS A 60 3.06 -11.78 -10.93
CA LYS A 60 3.84 -12.82 -10.24
C LYS A 60 4.39 -12.26 -8.93
N GLU A 61 4.84 -13.14 -8.05
CA GLU A 61 5.63 -12.73 -6.90
C GLU A 61 7.05 -12.34 -7.35
N LEU A 62 7.54 -11.18 -6.94
CA LEU A 62 8.85 -10.68 -7.36
C LEU A 62 9.44 -9.76 -6.30
N THR A 63 10.73 -9.92 -6.02
CA THR A 63 11.49 -8.95 -5.21
C THR A 63 12.41 -8.13 -6.10
N ILE A 64 12.35 -6.81 -5.99
CA ILE A 64 13.31 -5.88 -6.61
C ILE A 64 13.99 -5.11 -5.48
N ARG A 65 15.33 -5.17 -5.43
CA ARG A 65 16.07 -4.52 -4.35
C ARG A 65 17.37 -3.87 -4.79
N GLY A 66 17.73 -2.77 -4.15
CA GLY A 66 19.09 -2.24 -4.22
C GLY A 66 20.08 -3.21 -3.59
N ALA A 67 21.34 -3.17 -4.03
CA ALA A 67 22.44 -3.91 -3.42
C ALA A 67 22.82 -3.30 -2.04
N ASN A 68 24.08 -2.90 -1.86
CA ASN A 68 24.51 -2.26 -0.62
C ASN A 68 23.96 -0.83 -0.50
N ASP A 69 24.11 -0.05 -1.57
CA ASP A 69 23.57 1.30 -1.68
C ASP A 69 22.19 1.30 -2.36
N LYS A 70 21.36 2.31 -2.07
CA LYS A 70 20.05 2.46 -2.71
C LYS A 70 20.24 2.79 -4.19
N ALA A 71 19.81 1.87 -5.07
CA ALA A 71 19.61 2.20 -6.48
C ALA A 71 18.37 3.09 -6.64
N THR A 72 18.36 3.91 -7.71
CA THR A 72 17.22 4.77 -8.02
C THR A 72 16.45 4.19 -9.20
N ILE A 73 15.15 3.92 -9.01
CA ILE A 73 14.19 3.70 -10.08
C ILE A 73 13.48 5.02 -10.32
N GLN A 74 13.60 5.56 -11.52
CA GLN A 74 12.96 6.82 -11.89
C GLN A 74 11.99 6.56 -13.04
N PHE A 75 10.71 6.81 -12.79
CA PHE A 75 9.64 6.69 -13.76
C PHE A 75 9.48 7.99 -14.57
N ASP A 76 9.27 7.78 -15.87
CA ASP A 76 8.85 8.78 -16.86
C ASP A 76 7.69 8.21 -17.71
N ALA A 77 6.87 7.34 -17.10
CA ALA A 77 5.70 6.71 -17.71
C ALA A 77 4.51 7.68 -17.81
N LEU A 78 3.55 7.44 -18.71
CA LEU A 78 2.47 8.42 -18.92
C LEU A 78 1.49 8.56 -17.73
N LYS A 79 1.27 7.52 -16.91
CA LYS A 79 0.27 7.53 -15.82
C LYS A 79 0.60 6.65 -14.62
N THR A 80 1.24 5.49 -14.83
CA THR A 80 1.40 4.48 -13.78
C THR A 80 2.80 3.91 -13.80
N GLY A 81 3.46 3.82 -12.65
CA GLY A 81 4.74 3.11 -12.50
C GLY A 81 4.56 1.59 -12.58
N PHE A 82 3.97 1.00 -11.53
CA PHE A 82 3.68 -0.43 -11.43
C PHE A 82 2.17 -0.68 -11.54
N LEU A 83 1.77 -1.60 -12.42
CA LEU A 83 0.40 -2.04 -12.57
C LEU A 83 0.24 -3.45 -11.98
N MET A 84 -0.43 -3.54 -10.84
CA MET A 84 -0.71 -4.79 -10.15
C MET A 84 -1.80 -5.57 -10.91
N GLN A 85 -1.51 -6.83 -11.21
CA GLN A 85 -2.39 -7.78 -11.89
C GLN A 85 -2.70 -8.97 -10.95
N PRO A 86 -3.65 -9.86 -11.29
CA PRO A 86 -3.96 -11.04 -10.48
C PRO A 86 -2.70 -11.81 -10.07
N LYS A 87 -2.58 -12.15 -8.79
CA LYS A 87 -1.43 -12.85 -8.16
C LYS A 87 -0.12 -12.06 -8.11
N GLY A 88 -0.13 -10.77 -8.47
CA GLY A 88 1.05 -9.92 -8.33
C GLY A 88 1.38 -9.69 -6.86
N LEU A 89 2.59 -10.06 -6.43
CA LEU A 89 3.12 -9.68 -5.12
C LEU A 89 4.49 -9.04 -5.33
N LEU A 90 4.58 -7.72 -5.13
CA LEU A 90 5.81 -6.98 -5.41
C LEU A 90 6.46 -6.52 -4.10
N SER A 91 7.67 -7.00 -3.86
CA SER A 91 8.55 -6.52 -2.79
C SER A 91 9.59 -5.54 -3.34
N LEU A 92 9.59 -4.31 -2.85
CA LEU A 92 10.60 -3.28 -3.14
C LEU A 92 11.43 -3.02 -1.88
N GLU A 93 12.74 -3.27 -1.97
CA GLU A 93 13.65 -3.13 -0.82
C GLU A 93 14.87 -2.26 -1.10
N ASN A 94 15.22 -1.34 -0.19
CA ASN A 94 16.45 -0.56 -0.28
C ASN A 94 16.57 0.23 -1.61
N LEU A 95 15.53 0.99 -1.98
CA LEU A 95 15.45 1.73 -3.24
C LEU A 95 15.08 3.20 -3.03
N ASN A 96 15.56 4.06 -3.92
CA ASN A 96 14.93 5.34 -4.19
C ASN A 96 13.98 5.17 -5.37
N ILE A 97 12.76 5.70 -5.26
CA ILE A 97 11.73 5.59 -6.28
C ILE A 97 11.21 6.99 -6.56
N LEU A 98 11.41 7.46 -7.78
CA LEU A 98 11.07 8.82 -8.21
C LEU A 98 10.07 8.74 -9.36
N GLY A 99 9.01 9.54 -9.32
CA GLY A 99 8.04 9.67 -10.40
C GLY A 99 7.83 11.12 -10.82
N THR A 100 6.66 11.38 -11.40
CA THR A 100 6.14 12.71 -11.65
C THR A 100 4.80 12.94 -10.93
N PRO A 101 4.44 14.21 -10.63
CA PRO A 101 3.18 14.55 -9.96
C PRO A 101 1.91 14.06 -10.68
N GLU A 102 2.00 13.67 -11.95
CA GLU A 102 0.90 13.16 -12.76
C GLU A 102 0.80 11.62 -12.77
N GLN A 103 1.77 10.93 -12.17
CA GLN A 103 1.88 9.47 -12.18
C GLN A 103 1.49 8.87 -10.82
N ASP A 104 0.68 7.82 -10.81
CA ASP A 104 0.54 6.97 -9.63
C ASP A 104 1.71 5.96 -9.58
N LEU A 105 2.25 5.69 -8.39
CA LEU A 105 3.29 4.67 -8.25
C LEU A 105 2.70 3.28 -8.48
N PHE A 106 1.58 2.96 -7.81
CA PHE A 106 0.83 1.72 -8.01
C PHE A 106 -0.60 2.02 -8.47
N ASN A 107 -1.06 1.29 -9.49
CA ASN A 107 -2.48 1.07 -9.76
C ASN A 107 -2.76 -0.44 -9.84
N THR A 108 -4.02 -0.80 -9.82
CA THR A 108 -4.51 -2.15 -10.16
C THR A 108 -5.18 -2.15 -11.54
N LEU A 109 -5.52 -3.33 -12.06
CA LEU A 109 -6.43 -3.42 -13.20
C LEU A 109 -7.84 -2.98 -12.81
N ASP A 110 -8.48 -2.17 -13.65
CA ASP A 110 -9.90 -1.77 -13.49
C ASP A 110 -10.86 -2.94 -13.73
N GLU A 111 -10.43 -3.95 -14.48
CA GLU A 111 -11.23 -5.13 -14.80
C GLU A 111 -10.36 -6.40 -14.73
N ASN A 112 -11.00 -7.55 -14.48
CA ASN A 112 -10.35 -8.87 -14.44
C ASN A 112 -9.29 -9.05 -13.33
N MET A 113 -9.42 -8.32 -12.21
CA MET A 113 -8.64 -8.52 -10.99
C MET A 113 -9.07 -9.79 -10.23
N SER A 114 -9.00 -10.94 -10.90
CA SER A 114 -9.58 -12.23 -10.46
C SER A 114 -8.96 -12.87 -9.21
N MET A 115 -7.83 -12.34 -8.75
CA MET A 115 -7.10 -12.82 -7.58
C MET A 115 -6.53 -11.62 -6.84
N ALA A 116 -6.30 -11.79 -5.54
CA ALA A 116 -5.67 -10.77 -4.73
C ALA A 116 -4.23 -10.47 -5.18
N TYR A 117 -3.75 -9.30 -4.76
CA TYR A 117 -2.38 -8.83 -4.95
C TYR A 117 -1.73 -8.47 -3.61
N GLY A 118 -0.42 -8.19 -3.63
CA GLY A 118 0.32 -7.71 -2.47
C GLY A 118 1.42 -6.73 -2.81
N ILE A 119 1.72 -5.82 -1.88
CA ILE A 119 2.79 -4.82 -2.02
C ILE A 119 3.58 -4.76 -0.72
N HIS A 120 4.89 -5.00 -0.80
CA HIS A 120 5.81 -4.83 0.34
C HIS A 120 6.84 -3.76 0.03
N LEU A 121 6.92 -2.74 0.89
CA LEU A 121 7.85 -1.62 0.79
C LEU A 121 8.74 -1.59 2.03
N LYS A 122 10.04 -1.81 1.85
CA LYS A 122 10.99 -1.89 2.96
C LYS A 122 12.22 -1.05 2.70
N ASN A 123 12.50 -0.09 3.58
CA ASN A 123 13.65 0.80 3.40
C ASN A 123 13.63 1.53 2.03
N VAL A 124 12.45 1.95 1.57
CA VAL A 124 12.31 2.70 0.32
C VAL A 124 12.12 4.19 0.58
N SER A 125 12.57 5.00 -0.37
CA SER A 125 12.32 6.45 -0.40
C SER A 125 11.55 6.78 -1.68
N VAL A 126 10.25 7.00 -1.56
CA VAL A 126 9.31 7.30 -2.66
C VAL A 126 9.06 8.81 -2.72
N SER A 127 9.12 9.41 -3.91
CA SER A 127 8.85 10.83 -4.05
C SER A 127 8.27 11.27 -5.39
N ASN A 128 7.54 12.39 -5.35
CA ASN A 128 6.96 13.09 -6.50
C ASN A 128 6.01 12.21 -7.33
N PHE A 129 5.07 11.53 -6.69
CA PHE A 129 3.98 10.83 -7.37
C PHE A 129 2.66 11.55 -7.15
N LYS A 130 1.69 11.33 -8.04
CA LYS A 130 0.29 11.62 -7.77
C LYS A 130 -0.15 10.83 -6.53
N SER A 131 -0.22 9.51 -6.59
CA SER A 131 -0.58 8.66 -5.45
C SER A 131 0.47 7.59 -5.19
N VAL A 132 0.64 7.16 -3.93
CA VAL A 132 1.44 5.97 -3.64
C VAL A 132 0.73 4.74 -4.19
N ILE A 133 -0.56 4.59 -3.90
CA ILE A 133 -1.43 3.66 -4.58
C ILE A 133 -2.80 4.29 -4.82
N ASP A 134 -3.33 4.09 -6.03
CA ASP A 134 -4.72 4.34 -6.35
C ASP A 134 -5.33 3.02 -6.84
N ALA A 135 -6.00 2.32 -5.92
CA ALA A 135 -6.63 1.03 -6.19
C ALA A 135 -7.83 1.22 -7.14
N SER A 136 -8.24 0.14 -7.81
CA SER A 136 -9.46 0.11 -8.62
C SER A 136 -10.60 -0.50 -7.83
N LYS A 137 -11.84 -0.12 -8.19
CA LYS A 137 -13.05 -0.75 -7.66
C LYS A 137 -13.03 -2.26 -7.91
N SER A 138 -13.45 -3.03 -6.92
CA SER A 138 -13.43 -4.50 -6.86
C SER A 138 -12.05 -5.14 -6.96
N SER A 139 -10.96 -4.36 -6.80
CA SER A 139 -9.63 -4.91 -6.54
C SER A 139 -9.46 -5.21 -5.05
N PHE A 140 -8.66 -6.23 -4.73
CA PHE A 140 -8.43 -6.65 -3.36
C PHE A 140 -6.96 -6.99 -3.12
N ALA A 141 -6.31 -6.32 -2.18
CA ALA A 141 -5.00 -6.71 -1.69
C ALA A 141 -5.15 -7.66 -0.50
N ASP A 142 -4.43 -8.78 -0.52
CA ASP A 142 -4.28 -9.60 0.69
C ASP A 142 -3.49 -8.80 1.74
N GLU A 143 -2.40 -8.16 1.33
CA GLU A 143 -1.61 -7.33 2.22
C GLU A 143 -0.85 -6.19 1.53
N ILE A 144 -0.74 -5.07 2.24
CA ILE A 144 0.15 -3.96 1.93
C ILE A 144 1.00 -3.71 3.18
N ILE A 145 2.31 -3.93 3.06
CA ILE A 145 3.26 -3.84 4.17
C ILE A 145 4.28 -2.76 3.86
N VAL A 146 4.37 -1.77 4.74
CA VAL A 146 5.32 -0.66 4.65
C VAL A 146 6.13 -0.61 5.93
N ASN A 147 7.45 -0.68 5.80
CA ASN A 147 8.36 -0.66 6.92
C ASN A 147 9.57 0.22 6.65
N ASN A 148 9.93 1.05 7.62
CA ASN A 148 11.15 1.86 7.58
C ASN A 148 11.30 2.67 6.28
N SER A 149 10.22 3.28 5.80
CA SER A 149 10.17 3.90 4.47
C SER A 149 9.77 5.37 4.52
N GLN A 150 10.02 6.10 3.44
CA GLN A 150 9.77 7.54 3.34
C GLN A 150 8.95 7.84 2.10
N PHE A 151 7.95 8.70 2.23
CA PHE A 151 7.07 9.16 1.15
C PHE A 151 7.04 10.68 1.17
N LYS A 152 7.41 11.32 0.06
CA LYS A 152 7.61 12.76 0.02
C LYS A 152 7.03 13.42 -1.23
N ASN A 153 6.35 14.55 -1.03
CA ASN A 153 5.80 15.38 -2.11
C ASN A 153 4.86 14.59 -3.03
N CYS A 154 3.96 13.80 -2.46
CA CYS A 154 2.90 13.15 -3.25
C CYS A 154 1.61 13.97 -3.17
N GLU A 155 0.72 13.81 -4.15
CA GLU A 155 -0.63 14.38 -4.04
C GLU A 155 -1.44 13.60 -3.00
N ASN A 156 -1.47 12.27 -3.10
CA ASN A 156 -2.17 11.35 -2.21
C ASN A 156 -1.22 10.27 -1.67
N GLY A 157 -1.56 9.69 -0.51
CA GLY A 157 -0.91 8.49 0.00
C GLY A 157 -1.52 7.21 -0.58
N PHE A 158 -2.20 6.45 0.28
CA PHE A 158 -2.83 5.17 -0.05
C PHE A 158 -4.34 5.34 -0.22
N LEU A 159 -4.83 5.30 -1.46
CA LEU A 159 -6.26 5.37 -1.78
C LEU A 159 -6.82 3.94 -1.93
N LEU A 160 -7.47 3.47 -0.87
CA LEU A 160 -8.04 2.13 -0.68
C LEU A 160 -9.54 2.25 -0.36
N ASP A 161 -10.18 3.18 -1.05
CA ASP A 161 -11.50 3.73 -0.74
C ASP A 161 -12.55 3.48 -1.84
N LYS A 162 -12.26 2.61 -2.82
CA LYS A 162 -13.03 2.51 -4.06
C LYS A 162 -14.36 1.77 -3.94
N GLU A 163 -14.58 1.08 -2.82
CA GLU A 163 -15.82 0.37 -2.54
C GLU A 163 -16.89 1.26 -1.91
N THR A 164 -17.31 2.29 -2.63
CA THR A 164 -18.25 3.32 -2.15
C THR A 164 -19.73 2.94 -2.24
N ASP A 165 -20.05 1.69 -2.62
CA ASP A 165 -21.42 1.21 -2.78
C ASP A 165 -22.08 0.79 -1.45
N ASP A 166 -21.33 0.86 -0.35
CA ASP A 166 -21.80 0.56 1.01
C ASP A 166 -22.33 -0.87 1.21
N LYS A 167 -21.73 -1.85 0.53
CA LYS A 167 -22.15 -3.27 0.56
C LYS A 167 -21.30 -4.17 1.45
N GLY A 168 -20.30 -3.62 2.14
CA GLY A 168 -19.34 -4.39 2.93
C GLY A 168 -18.03 -4.70 2.22
N ASP A 169 -17.93 -4.39 0.92
CA ASP A 169 -16.70 -4.53 0.13
C ASP A 169 -15.64 -3.51 0.58
N TYR A 170 -14.36 -3.86 0.41
CA TYR A 170 -13.19 -3.03 0.74
C TYR A 170 -11.97 -3.50 -0.08
N ASN A 171 -10.90 -2.68 -0.15
CA ASN A 171 -9.78 -2.92 -1.08
C ASN A 171 -8.55 -3.64 -0.50
N VAL A 172 -8.43 -3.81 0.82
CA VAL A 172 -7.27 -4.52 1.42
C VAL A 172 -7.62 -5.24 2.71
N GLU A 173 -7.11 -6.45 2.92
CA GLU A 173 -7.25 -7.15 4.20
C GLU A 173 -6.28 -6.64 5.25
N PHE A 174 -4.96 -6.68 4.99
CA PHE A 174 -3.94 -6.27 5.96
C PHE A 174 -3.13 -5.07 5.48
N LEU A 175 -3.38 -3.88 6.05
CA LEU A 175 -2.55 -2.70 5.86
C LEU A 175 -1.65 -2.51 7.09
N THR A 176 -0.34 -2.70 6.92
CA THR A 176 0.66 -2.47 7.98
C THR A 176 1.61 -1.38 7.55
N VAL A 177 1.66 -0.27 8.29
CA VAL A 177 2.57 0.85 8.04
C VAL A 177 3.32 1.16 9.33
N THR A 178 4.63 0.94 9.31
CA THR A 178 5.47 1.00 10.50
C THR A 178 6.76 1.77 10.29
N ASN A 179 7.18 2.52 11.30
CA ASN A 179 8.47 3.22 11.34
C ASN A 179 8.74 4.06 10.09
N SER A 180 7.71 4.64 9.49
CA SER A 180 7.77 5.31 8.20
C SER A 180 7.46 6.80 8.32
N THR A 181 7.91 7.59 7.35
CA THR A 181 7.70 9.04 7.32
C THR A 181 6.91 9.45 6.08
N PHE A 182 5.89 10.29 6.30
CA PHE A 182 5.11 10.95 5.26
C PHE A 182 5.35 12.46 5.38
N GLU A 183 5.83 13.08 4.30
CA GLU A 183 6.16 14.50 4.28
C GLU A 183 5.56 15.18 3.04
N ASN A 184 4.83 16.27 3.24
CA ASN A 184 4.23 17.05 2.15
C ASN A 184 3.31 16.20 1.24
N ILE A 185 2.43 15.40 1.84
CA ILE A 185 1.35 14.73 1.11
C ILE A 185 0.20 15.72 1.00
N SER A 186 -0.25 16.05 -0.21
CA SER A 186 -1.16 17.19 -0.42
C SER A 186 -2.54 16.95 0.19
N ASN A 187 -3.09 15.74 0.04
CA ASN A 187 -4.40 15.32 0.54
C ASN A 187 -4.26 14.31 1.71
N GLU A 188 -5.18 13.35 1.84
CA GLU A 188 -5.07 12.27 2.81
C GLU A 188 -3.85 11.36 2.58
N VAL A 189 -3.35 10.80 3.69
CA VAL A 189 -2.23 9.85 3.66
C VAL A 189 -2.73 8.42 3.55
N ILE A 190 -3.87 8.10 4.16
CA ILE A 190 -4.53 6.80 4.02
C ILE A 190 -6.02 7.08 3.94
N ASP A 191 -6.65 6.66 2.85
CA ASP A 191 -8.09 6.41 2.83
C ASP A 191 -8.34 4.91 2.75
N PHE A 192 -8.82 4.34 3.86
CA PHE A 192 -9.13 2.92 3.98
C PHE A 192 -10.61 2.79 4.37
N TYR A 193 -11.43 2.55 3.35
CA TYR A 193 -12.89 2.56 3.47
C TYR A 193 -13.48 1.15 3.44
N ARG A 194 -14.47 0.94 4.30
CA ARG A 194 -15.44 -0.17 4.20
C ARG A 194 -16.84 0.35 4.52
N GLY A 195 -17.69 0.43 3.53
CA GLY A 195 -19.06 0.92 3.69
C GLY A 195 -20.06 -0.18 4.06
N GLY A 196 -21.25 0.20 4.50
CA GLY A 196 -22.34 -0.75 4.77
C GLY A 196 -22.36 -1.38 6.15
N TYR A 197 -23.40 -2.17 6.41
CA TYR A 197 -23.61 -2.91 7.66
C TYR A 197 -23.46 -4.42 7.47
N ASP A 198 -22.76 -4.86 6.42
CA ASP A 198 -22.45 -6.28 6.27
C ASP A 198 -21.50 -6.73 7.41
N GLU A 199 -21.99 -7.67 8.21
CA GLU A 199 -21.25 -8.30 9.31
C GLU A 199 -20.72 -9.69 8.92
N SER A 200 -20.93 -10.13 7.67
CA SER A 200 -20.44 -11.41 7.16
C SER A 200 -18.91 -11.45 7.09
N THR A 201 -18.30 -10.27 6.95
CA THR A 201 -16.86 -10.06 7.10
C THR A 201 -16.60 -9.02 8.18
N ILE A 202 -15.55 -9.23 8.97
CA ILE A 202 -15.00 -8.25 9.93
C ILE A 202 -13.60 -7.80 9.45
N GLY A 203 -13.38 -7.93 8.14
CA GLY A 203 -12.09 -7.76 7.51
C GLY A 203 -11.67 -6.29 7.43
N GLY A 204 -10.46 -6.11 6.94
CA GLY A 204 -9.74 -4.87 7.05
C GLY A 204 -9.08 -4.73 8.43
N VAL A 205 -7.76 -4.79 8.43
CA VAL A 205 -6.90 -4.68 9.59
C VAL A 205 -5.85 -3.63 9.31
N LEU A 206 -5.85 -2.56 10.10
CA LEU A 206 -4.82 -1.53 10.05
C LEU A 206 -3.88 -1.66 11.25
N ASN A 207 -2.58 -1.74 10.96
CA ASN A 207 -1.53 -1.51 11.94
C ASN A 207 -0.72 -0.26 11.55
N LEU A 208 -1.00 0.86 12.21
CA LEU A 208 -0.31 2.13 12.02
C LEU A 208 0.51 2.45 13.28
N SER A 209 1.82 2.16 13.23
CA SER A 209 2.68 2.37 14.40
C SER A 209 4.07 2.94 14.16
N GLY A 210 4.51 3.85 15.06
CA GLY A 210 5.86 4.41 15.01
C GLY A 210 6.11 5.35 13.82
N ASN A 211 5.06 5.88 13.19
CA ASN A 211 5.19 6.70 11.97
C ASN A 211 5.27 8.20 12.29
N THR A 212 5.79 8.96 11.35
CA THR A 212 5.83 10.44 11.41
C THR A 212 5.13 11.04 10.20
N PHE A 213 4.20 11.97 10.42
CA PHE A 213 3.45 12.68 9.39
C PHE A 213 3.68 14.18 9.53
N MET A 214 4.21 14.80 8.48
CA MET A 214 4.63 16.20 8.47
C MET A 214 4.09 16.96 7.27
N ASN A 215 3.47 18.11 7.51
CA ASN A 215 2.99 19.01 6.46
C ASN A 215 2.02 18.35 5.46
N CYS A 216 1.21 17.39 5.92
CA CYS A 216 0.25 16.69 5.09
C CYS A 216 -1.14 17.32 5.10
N GLY A 217 -1.97 17.01 4.11
CA GLY A 217 -3.41 17.33 4.05
C GLY A 217 -3.73 18.81 3.83
N LYS A 218 -2.87 19.55 3.15
CA LYS A 218 -3.07 21.00 2.87
C LYS A 218 -4.24 21.27 1.92
N THR A 219 -4.54 20.34 1.03
CA THR A 219 -5.61 20.44 0.02
C THR A 219 -6.69 19.39 0.18
N ASP A 220 -6.61 18.57 1.23
CA ASP A 220 -7.61 17.54 1.56
C ASP A 220 -8.99 18.16 1.80
N SER A 221 -9.98 17.75 1.00
CA SER A 221 -11.36 18.22 1.14
C SER A 221 -12.17 17.49 2.21
N ASP A 222 -11.77 16.26 2.54
CA ASP A 222 -12.44 15.43 3.56
C ASP A 222 -11.96 15.77 4.97
N GLU A 223 -10.85 16.51 5.06
CA GLU A 223 -10.32 17.10 6.28
C GLU A 223 -9.97 16.04 7.34
N ILE A 224 -9.51 14.88 6.87
CA ILE A 224 -9.14 13.72 7.68
C ILE A 224 -7.88 13.05 7.11
N LEU A 225 -6.78 13.12 7.86
CA LEU A 225 -5.48 12.68 7.35
C LEU A 225 -5.38 11.15 7.17
N VAL A 226 -5.98 10.40 8.11
CA VAL A 226 -6.03 8.93 8.12
C VAL A 226 -7.50 8.53 8.28
N ASN A 227 -8.15 8.28 7.15
CA ASN A 227 -9.53 7.82 7.10
C ASN A 227 -9.56 6.28 7.19
N THR A 228 -10.29 5.77 8.20
CA THR A 228 -10.41 4.33 8.48
C THR A 228 -11.87 3.93 8.64
N ARG A 229 -12.77 4.59 7.92
CA ARG A 229 -14.21 4.43 8.11
C ARG A 229 -14.64 3.00 7.81
N GLY A 230 -15.25 2.37 8.81
CA GLY A 230 -15.77 1.00 8.71
C GLY A 230 -14.73 -0.10 8.94
N ILE A 231 -13.47 0.26 9.17
CA ILE A 231 -12.40 -0.68 9.53
C ILE A 231 -12.51 -1.01 11.02
N VAL A 232 -12.64 -2.30 11.32
CA VAL A 232 -12.93 -2.77 12.68
C VAL A 232 -11.66 -2.93 13.51
N ASN A 233 -10.60 -3.47 12.92
CA ASN A 233 -9.35 -3.76 13.63
C ASN A 233 -8.32 -2.68 13.32
N VAL A 234 -8.19 -1.69 14.21
CA VAL A 234 -7.24 -0.57 14.04
C VAL A 234 -6.29 -0.49 15.22
N THR A 235 -5.00 -0.67 14.95
CA THR A 235 -3.90 -0.30 15.85
C THR A 235 -3.37 1.06 15.45
N PHE A 236 -3.43 2.03 16.37
CA PHE A 236 -3.03 3.42 16.13
C PHE A 236 -2.14 3.91 17.27
N LYS A 237 -0.83 3.66 17.17
CA LYS A 237 0.09 3.86 18.30
C LYS A 237 1.45 4.46 17.97
N ASP A 238 2.02 5.17 18.92
CA ASP A 238 3.39 5.68 18.87
C ASP A 238 3.68 6.53 17.61
N ASN A 239 2.65 7.17 17.02
CA ASN A 239 2.79 8.01 15.83
C ASN A 239 3.01 9.49 16.21
N THR A 240 3.70 10.23 15.36
CA THR A 240 3.90 11.68 15.48
C THR A 240 3.23 12.41 14.33
N PHE A 241 2.30 13.31 14.64
CA PHE A 241 1.62 14.20 13.69
C PHE A 241 2.07 15.63 13.95
N LYS A 242 2.72 16.25 12.96
CA LYS A 242 3.31 17.58 13.09
C LYS A 242 2.96 18.47 11.90
N ASP A 243 2.42 19.65 12.18
CA ASP A 243 2.15 20.69 11.19
C ASP A 243 1.26 20.19 10.02
N ASN A 244 0.29 19.30 10.29
CA ASN A 244 -0.66 18.79 9.30
C ASN A 244 -1.91 19.68 9.22
N HIS A 245 -2.49 19.79 8.03
CA HIS A 245 -3.44 20.84 7.67
C HIS A 245 -4.89 20.33 7.52
N THR A 246 -5.23 19.22 8.18
CA THR A 246 -6.59 18.69 8.26
C THR A 246 -7.23 19.03 9.62
N LYS A 247 -8.56 19.15 9.67
CA LYS A 247 -9.30 19.28 10.94
C LYS A 247 -9.16 18.03 11.83
N LEU A 248 -9.13 16.85 11.23
CA LEU A 248 -9.02 15.57 11.93
C LEU A 248 -7.74 14.85 11.51
N THR A 249 -7.05 14.27 12.48
CA THR A 249 -6.00 13.29 12.20
C THR A 249 -6.64 11.93 11.88
N ALA A 250 -7.59 11.48 12.71
CA ALA A 250 -8.31 10.22 12.53
C ALA A 250 -9.60 10.21 13.36
N VAL A 251 -10.53 9.31 13.02
CA VAL A 251 -11.72 8.98 13.83
C VAL A 251 -11.69 7.50 14.20
N LEU A 252 -11.54 7.18 15.48
CA LEU A 252 -11.42 5.81 15.99
C LEU A 252 -12.73 5.31 16.59
N TRP A 253 -13.06 4.06 16.31
CA TRP A 253 -14.26 3.37 16.80
C TRP A 253 -14.05 2.80 18.21
N GLY A 254 -14.15 3.67 19.22
CA GLY A 254 -13.82 3.34 20.60
C GLY A 254 -14.84 2.47 21.34
N GLY A 255 -16.11 2.86 21.34
CA GLY A 255 -17.13 2.21 22.19
C GLY A 255 -17.37 0.75 21.85
N ALA A 256 -17.88 0.49 20.63
CA ALA A 256 -18.25 -0.87 20.24
C ALA A 256 -17.06 -1.74 19.80
N LYS A 257 -15.94 -1.17 19.37
CA LYS A 257 -14.77 -1.92 18.84
C LYS A 257 -13.48 -1.76 19.63
N GLY A 258 -13.45 -0.92 20.67
CA GLY A 258 -12.30 -0.78 21.57
C GLY A 258 -11.09 -0.07 20.96
N GLN A 259 -11.21 0.61 19.82
CA GLN A 259 -10.08 1.31 19.20
C GLN A 259 -9.66 2.50 20.05
N GLN A 260 -8.35 2.63 20.33
CA GLN A 260 -7.80 3.69 21.17
C GLN A 260 -6.51 4.24 20.56
N PRO A 261 -6.27 5.56 20.66
CA PRO A 261 -4.96 6.12 20.35
C PRO A 261 -4.00 5.83 21.51
N ILE A 262 -2.83 5.25 21.23
CA ILE A 262 -1.84 4.90 22.25
C ILE A 262 -0.55 5.69 21.98
N ASN A 263 -0.09 6.54 22.91
CA ASN A 263 1.19 7.27 22.84
C ASN A 263 1.42 8.09 21.56
N ASN A 264 0.36 8.59 20.91
CA ASN A 264 0.51 9.45 19.74
C ASN A 264 0.83 10.88 20.17
N THR A 265 1.73 11.54 19.45
CA THR A 265 2.08 12.96 19.64
C THR A 265 1.44 13.79 18.53
N ILE A 266 0.73 14.84 18.89
CA ILE A 266 0.08 15.76 17.95
C ILE A 266 0.60 17.17 18.21
N THR A 267 1.10 17.85 17.19
CA THR A 267 1.56 19.25 17.26
C THR A 267 1.07 19.97 16.01
N ASN A 268 0.34 21.08 16.17
CA ASN A 268 -0.23 21.85 15.05
C ASN A 268 -0.90 20.97 13.97
N SER A 269 -1.72 20.00 14.40
CA SER A 269 -2.40 19.06 13.51
C SER A 269 -3.82 18.82 14.03
N GLY A 270 -4.69 18.26 13.19
CA GLY A 270 -6.05 17.90 13.56
C GLY A 270 -6.13 16.92 14.73
N GLU A 271 -7.26 16.89 15.43
CA GLU A 271 -7.43 16.01 16.60
C GLU A 271 -7.62 14.54 16.19
N ILE A 272 -7.26 13.60 17.08
CA ILE A 272 -7.74 12.22 16.99
C ILE A 272 -9.03 12.13 17.79
N LYS A 273 -10.14 11.86 17.11
CA LYS A 273 -11.44 11.72 17.74
C LYS A 273 -11.75 10.26 18.02
N VAL A 274 -12.22 9.96 19.23
CA VAL A 274 -12.73 8.63 19.58
C VAL A 274 -14.25 8.72 19.72
N VAL A 275 -14.99 7.86 19.02
CA VAL A 275 -16.45 7.84 19.04
C VAL A 275 -16.99 6.51 19.56
N GLU A 276 -18.18 6.54 20.16
CA GLU A 276 -18.87 5.34 20.62
C GLU A 276 -19.17 4.40 19.44
N ASN A 277 -19.75 4.96 18.39
CA ASN A 277 -20.09 4.28 17.14
C ASN A 277 -19.72 5.15 15.95
N ILE A 278 -19.15 4.53 14.91
CA ILE A 278 -19.01 5.15 13.59
C ILE A 278 -20.31 4.87 12.84
N ALA A 279 -21.01 5.94 12.43
CA ALA A 279 -22.20 5.79 11.59
C ALA A 279 -21.78 5.24 10.22
N LEU A 280 -22.28 4.08 9.83
CA LEU A 280 -22.11 3.55 8.47
C LEU A 280 -23.33 3.95 7.62
N LYS A 281 -23.16 4.00 6.31
CA LYS A 281 -24.27 4.26 5.39
C LYS A 281 -25.07 2.97 5.18
N LEU A 282 -26.40 3.08 5.22
CA LEU A 282 -27.30 1.98 4.89
C LEU A 282 -27.60 2.02 3.40
N VAL A 283 -27.55 0.86 2.74
CA VAL A 283 -28.12 0.68 1.40
C VAL A 283 -29.64 0.59 1.57
N TYR A 284 -30.38 1.50 0.94
CA TYR A 284 -31.83 1.38 0.74
C TYR A 284 -32.12 1.27 -0.75
#